data_AF-A0A2M9LI50-F1
#
_entry.id   AF-A0A2M9LI50-F1
#
_cell.length_a   1.000
_cell.length_b   1.000
_cell.length_c   1.000
_cell.angle_alpha   90.00
_cell.angle_beta   90.00
_cell.angle_gamma   90.00
#
_symmetry.space_group_name_H-M   'P 1'
#
loop_
_entity.id
_entity.type
_entity.pdbx_description
1 polymer ?
#
loop_
_entity_poly.entity_id
_entity_poly.type
_entity_poly.pdbx_seq_one_letter_code
_entity_poly.pdbx_strand_id
1 'polypeptide(L)'
;MTRHARLTEKVPGLRKYTQNHTRDAFYGVGEAVLDAAYQLWFDDVTAFEIARETPEYSEMLADLSLFTEPRYVHTLLLKENWIFGREGAR
;
A
#
# COMPACT_ATOMS: atom_id res chain seq x y z
N MET A 1 3.23 5.52 -14.74
CA MET A 1 2.38 4.81 -13.74
C MET A 1 0.96 5.37 -13.58
N THR A 2 0.46 6.24 -14.48
CA THR A 2 -0.91 6.78 -14.37
C THR A 2 -2.03 5.74 -14.56
N ARG A 3 -1.76 4.66 -15.31
CA ARG A 3 -2.72 3.53 -15.46
C ARG A 3 -3.01 2.87 -14.12
N HIS A 4 -1.97 2.46 -13.41
CA HIS A 4 -2.10 1.77 -12.13
C HIS A 4 -2.88 2.60 -11.10
N ALA A 5 -2.56 3.89 -10.99
CA ALA A 5 -3.29 4.82 -10.14
C ALA A 5 -4.79 4.87 -10.48
N ARG A 6 -5.14 4.96 -11.77
CA ARG A 6 -6.55 4.97 -12.23
C ARG A 6 -7.29 3.66 -12.02
N LEU A 7 -6.60 2.52 -12.03
CA LEU A 7 -7.20 1.23 -11.65
C LEU A 7 -7.42 1.16 -10.15
N THR A 8 -6.44 1.62 -9.38
CA THR A 8 -6.50 1.68 -7.92
C THR A 8 -7.68 2.55 -7.46
N GLU A 9 -7.89 3.72 -8.08
CA GLU A 9 -9.02 4.62 -7.80
C GLU A 9 -10.41 3.97 -7.97
N LYS A 10 -10.52 2.88 -8.74
CA LYS A 10 -11.79 2.16 -8.92
C LYS A 10 -12.08 1.16 -7.82
N VAL A 11 -11.11 0.83 -6.96
CA VAL A 11 -11.29 -0.13 -5.88
C VAL A 11 -12.38 0.36 -4.92
N PRO A 12 -13.49 -0.38 -4.76
CA PRO A 12 -14.57 0.04 -3.86
C PRO A 12 -14.08 0.22 -2.41
N GLY A 13 -14.55 1.27 -1.75
CA GLY A 13 -14.18 1.57 -0.36
C GLY A 13 -12.81 2.23 -0.16
N LEU A 14 -12.00 2.38 -1.22
CA LEU A 14 -10.72 3.08 -1.15
C LEU A 14 -10.94 4.57 -0.80
N ARG A 15 -10.26 5.04 0.25
CA ARG A 15 -10.27 6.44 0.69
C ARG A 15 -9.11 7.24 0.11
N LYS A 16 -7.95 6.61 -0.03
CA LYS A 16 -6.74 7.25 -0.54
C LYS A 16 -5.78 6.22 -1.09
N TYR A 17 -5.08 6.59 -2.16
CA TYR A 17 -3.91 5.90 -2.66
C TYR A 17 -2.71 6.83 -2.65
N THR A 18 -1.57 6.35 -2.16
CA THR A 18 -0.28 7.06 -2.24
C THR A 18 0.79 6.14 -2.80
N GLN A 19 1.56 6.63 -3.75
CA GLN A 19 2.73 5.96 -4.33
C GLN A 19 3.97 6.81 -4.04
N ASN A 20 4.94 6.23 -3.34
CA ASN A 20 6.19 6.92 -2.97
C ASN A 20 7.37 6.14 -3.56
N HIS A 21 8.08 6.73 -4.52
CA HIS A 21 9.28 6.12 -5.08
C HIS A 21 10.50 6.44 -4.22
N THR A 22 11.44 5.50 -4.18
CA THR A 22 12.77 5.79 -3.67
C THR A 22 13.39 6.91 -4.48
N ARG A 23 14.04 7.86 -3.80
CA ARG A 23 14.71 8.98 -4.46
C ARG A 23 15.99 8.50 -5.12
N ASP A 24 16.23 8.90 -6.37
CA ASP A 24 17.40 8.50 -7.16
C ASP A 24 18.75 8.67 -6.43
N ALA A 25 18.90 9.73 -5.63
CA ALA A 25 20.11 9.98 -4.86
C ALA A 25 20.51 8.83 -3.92
N PHE A 26 19.55 8.01 -3.46
CA PHE A 26 19.87 6.85 -2.63
C PHE A 26 20.60 5.74 -3.41
N TYR A 27 20.29 5.55 -4.69
CA TYR A 27 21.02 4.61 -5.56
C TYR A 27 22.46 5.04 -5.83
N GLY A 28 22.77 6.33 -5.66
CA GLY A 28 24.14 6.84 -5.71
C GLY A 28 25.00 6.44 -4.51
N VAL A 29 24.38 6.06 -3.39
CA VAL A 29 25.07 5.61 -2.16
C VAL A 29 25.15 4.08 -2.11
N GLY A 30 24.13 3.39 -2.59
CA GLY A 30 24.07 1.94 -2.67
C GLY A 30 22.69 1.47 -3.15
N GLU A 31 22.53 0.17 -3.36
CA GLU A 31 21.25 -0.36 -3.84
C GLU A 31 20.14 -0.15 -2.79
N ALA A 32 19.05 0.48 -3.21
CA ALA A 32 17.88 0.61 -2.35
C ALA A 32 17.18 -0.74 -2.18
N VAL A 33 16.72 -1.05 -0.98
CA VAL A 33 16.05 -2.33 -0.70
C VAL A 33 14.71 -2.45 -1.44
N LEU A 34 14.04 -1.32 -1.68
CA LEU A 34 12.75 -1.24 -2.36
C LEU A 34 12.77 -0.04 -3.33
N ASP A 35 12.13 -0.19 -4.49
CA ASP A 35 11.99 0.90 -5.45
C ASP A 35 10.83 1.85 -5.10
N ALA A 36 9.84 1.36 -4.34
CA ALA A 36 8.71 2.14 -3.91
C ALA A 36 8.00 1.57 -2.68
N ALA A 37 7.26 2.43 -1.99
CA ALA A 37 6.24 2.08 -1.00
C ALA A 37 4.91 2.70 -1.41
N TYR A 38 3.85 1.88 -1.44
CA TYR A 38 2.50 2.33 -1.74
C TYR A 38 1.55 2.01 -0.59
N GLN A 39 0.52 2.84 -0.44
CA GLN A 39 -0.47 2.68 0.63
C GLN A 39 -1.87 2.86 0.07
N LEU A 40 -2.76 1.95 0.49
CA LEU A 40 -4.19 2.00 0.26
C LEU A 40 -4.85 2.25 1.62
N TRP A 41 -5.71 3.26 1.69
CA TRP A 41 -6.39 3.65 2.92
C TRP A 41 -7.86 3.28 2.84
N PHE A 42 -8.37 2.64 3.88
CA PHE A 42 -9.76 2.24 4.05
C PHE A 42 -10.25 2.71 5.43
N ASP A 43 -11.56 2.78 5.64
CA ASP A 43 -12.10 3.22 6.94
C ASP A 43 -11.75 2.25 8.08
N ASP A 44 -11.74 0.95 7.78
CA ASP A 44 -11.38 -0.11 8.71
C ASP A 44 -10.92 -1.38 7.97
N VAL A 45 -10.55 -2.40 8.74
CA VAL A 45 -10.13 -3.71 8.21
C VAL A 45 -11.26 -4.39 7.43
N THR A 46 -12.51 -4.29 7.87
CA THR A 46 -13.65 -4.91 7.19
C THR A 46 -13.85 -4.32 5.80
N ALA A 47 -13.72 -2.99 5.65
CA ALA A 47 -13.78 -2.31 4.36
C ALA A 47 -12.68 -2.79 3.41
N PHE A 48 -11.46 -3.01 3.91
CA PHE A 48 -10.39 -3.65 3.13
C PHE A 48 -10.73 -5.09 2.73
N GLU A 49 -11.25 -5.90 3.65
CA GLU A 49 -11.60 -7.30 3.35
C GLU A 49 -12.70 -7.39 2.28
N ILE A 50 -13.68 -6.48 2.30
CA ILE A 50 -14.69 -6.39 1.24
C ILE A 50 -14.06 -5.97 -0.08
N ALA A 51 -13.19 -4.95 -0.07
CA ALA A 51 -12.51 -4.46 -1.26
C ALA A 51 -11.63 -5.54 -1.91
N ARG A 52 -10.94 -6.36 -1.09
CA ARG A 52 -10.08 -7.47 -1.52
C ARG A 52 -10.82 -8.47 -2.43
N GLU A 53 -12.11 -8.69 -2.18
CA GLU A 53 -12.91 -9.67 -2.91
C GLU A 53 -13.51 -9.12 -4.22
N THR A 54 -13.25 -7.86 -4.57
CA THR A 54 -13.84 -7.26 -5.77
C THR A 54 -13.02 -7.50 -7.04
N PRO A 55 -13.66 -7.50 -8.23
CA PRO A 55 -12.97 -7.60 -9.50
C PRO A 55 -11.97 -6.46 -9.73
N GLU A 56 -12.26 -5.24 -9.26
CA GLU A 56 -11.39 -4.07 -9.41
C GLU A 56 -10.08 -4.23 -8.63
N TYR A 57 -10.14 -4.81 -7.43
CA TYR A 57 -8.94 -5.12 -6.65
C TYR A 57 -8.09 -6.18 -7.34
N SER A 58 -8.73 -7.21 -7.91
CA SER A 58 -8.05 -8.23 -8.72
C SER A 58 -7.41 -7.65 -9.98
N GLU A 59 -8.09 -6.74 -10.68
CA GLU A 59 -7.56 -6.04 -11.87
C GLU A 59 -6.37 -5.15 -11.51
N MET A 60 -6.47 -4.41 -10.39
CA MET A 60 -5.38 -3.60 -9.87
C MET A 60 -4.14 -4.45 -9.57
N LEU A 61 -4.29 -5.61 -8.90
CA LEU A 61 -3.18 -6.52 -8.62
C LEU A 61 -2.60 -7.16 -9.90
N ALA A 62 -3.45 -7.50 -10.87
CA ALA A 62 -3.00 -8.02 -12.15
C ALA A 62 -2.14 -6.97 -12.89
N ASP A 63 -2.52 -5.69 -12.88
CA ASP A 63 -1.70 -4.61 -13.43
C ASP A 63 -0.40 -4.40 -12.64
N LEU A 64 -0.44 -4.47 -11.30
CA LEU A 64 0.75 -4.36 -10.45
C LEU A 64 1.82 -5.38 -10.87
N SER A 65 1.40 -6.61 -11.19
CA SER A 65 2.30 -7.70 -11.59
C SER A 65 3.03 -7.46 -12.92
N LEU A 66 2.56 -6.53 -13.75
CA LEU A 66 3.19 -6.21 -15.04
C LEU A 66 4.47 -5.39 -14.89
N PHE A 67 4.65 -4.71 -13.77
CA PHE A 67 5.78 -3.80 -13.53
C PHE A 67 6.45 -3.99 -12.17
N THR A 68 6.06 -5.01 -11.42
CA THR A 68 6.74 -5.42 -10.18
C THR A 68 7.12 -6.89 -10.28
N GLU A 69 8.20 -7.27 -9.60
CA GLU A 69 8.55 -8.68 -9.41
C GLU A 69 7.78 -9.20 -8.18
N PRO A 70 6.78 -10.09 -8.34
CA PRO A 70 5.93 -10.52 -7.23
C PRO A 70 6.68 -11.09 -6.04
N ARG A 71 7.86 -11.70 -6.24
CA ARG A 71 8.68 -12.21 -5.13
C ARG A 71 9.13 -11.13 -4.14
N TYR A 72 9.17 -9.87 -4.58
CA TYR A 72 9.66 -8.72 -3.80
C TYR A 72 8.53 -7.75 -3.39
N VAL A 73 7.27 -8.10 -3.67
CA VAL A 73 6.13 -7.33 -3.19
C VAL A 73 5.79 -7.80 -1.78
N HIS A 74 6.01 -6.92 -0.80
CA HIS A 74 5.70 -7.17 0.60
C HIS A 74 4.46 -6.38 1.03
N THR A 75 3.40 -7.09 1.42
CA THR A 75 2.13 -6.50 1.81
C THR A 75 1.94 -6.57 3.32
N LEU A 76 1.54 -5.47 3.93
CA LEU A 76 1.16 -5.37 5.33
C LEU A 76 -0.24 -4.77 5.43
N LEU A 77 -1.12 -5.43 6.17
CA LEU A 77 -2.40 -4.85 6.58
C LEU A 77 -2.23 -4.26 7.98
N LEU A 78 -2.46 -2.95 8.09
CA LEU A 78 -2.26 -2.21 9.32
C LEU A 78 -3.60 -1.72 9.86
N LYS A 79 -3.79 -1.86 11.17
CA LYS A 79 -4.87 -1.22 11.92
C LYS A 79 -4.25 -0.21 12.88
N GLU A 80 -4.70 1.03 12.80
CA GLU A 80 -4.28 2.08 13.73
C GLU A 80 -4.84 1.77 15.13
N ASN A 81 -3.97 1.88 16.15
CA ASN A 81 -4.34 1.74 17.55
C ASN A 81 -3.71 2.89 18.32
N TRP A 82 -4.53 3.60 19.11
CA TRP A 82 -4.04 4.60 20.05
C TRP A 82 -3.46 3.88 21.27
N ILE A 83 -2.16 4.06 21.52
CA ILE A 83 -1.47 3.55 22.71
C ILE A 83 -1.26 4.72 23.65
N PHE A 84 -2.00 4.75 24.76
CA PHE A 84 -1.77 5.72 25.83
C PHE A 84 -0.71 5.18 26.79
N GLY A 85 0.21 6.05 27.23
CA GLY A 85 1.15 5.70 28.29
C GLY A 85 0.41 5.39 29.58
N ARG A 86 0.89 4.42 30.36
CA ARG A 86 0.33 4.15 31.70
C ARG A 86 0.64 5.35 32.59
N GLU A 87 -0.35 6.17 32.94
CA GLU A 87 -0.18 7.13 34.03
C GLU A 87 0.18 6.35 35.30
N GLY A 88 1.31 6.68 35.91
CA GLY A 88 1.70 6.14 37.22
C GLY A 88 2.55 4.86 37.23
N ALA A 89 3.47 4.68 36.28
CA ALA A 89 4.68 3.91 36.60
C ALA A 89 5.53 4.72 37.59
N ARG A 90 5.16 4.67 38.87
CA ARG A 90 6.06 4.99 39.98
C ARG A 90 7.07 3.86 40.15
#